data_AF-A0A8T7L2V7-F1
#
_entry.id   AF-A0A8T7L2V7-F1
#
_cell.length_a   1.000
_cell.length_b   1.000
_cell.length_c   1.000
_cell.angle_alpha   90.00
_cell.angle_beta   90.00
_cell.angle_gamma   90.00
#
_symmetry.space_group_name_H-M   'P 1'
#
loop_
_entity.id
_entity.type
_entity.pdbx_description
1 polymer ?
#
loop_
_entity_poly.entity_id
_entity_poly.type
_entity_poly.pdbx_seq_one_letter_code
_entity_poly.pdbx_strand_id
1 'polypeptide(L)'
;MDEQIRPDVEPTNEAAAPANPPPPDNVPEEDPALMEERLERLGGEPAPAITPEEFARLQRAGQVHIDARGRGRAARRSDAEAGVSLRKRRAWYGC
;
A
#
# COMPACT_ATOMS: atom_id res chain seq x y z
N MET A 1 -40.02 22.51 -34.64
CA MET A 1 -40.15 21.95 -33.28
C MET A 1 -39.08 20.88 -33.16
N ASP A 2 -37.89 21.31 -32.78
CA ASP A 2 -36.71 20.46 -32.61
C ASP A 2 -36.74 19.87 -31.19
N GLU A 3 -37.13 18.60 -31.07
CA GLU A 3 -37.02 17.85 -29.82
C GLU A 3 -35.92 16.79 -29.99
N GLN A 4 -34.67 17.24 -29.89
CA GLN A 4 -33.51 16.35 -29.77
C GLN A 4 -33.50 15.75 -28.36
N ILE A 5 -33.97 14.52 -28.26
CA ILE A 5 -33.83 13.65 -27.09
C ILE A 5 -32.32 13.43 -26.86
N ARG A 6 -31.82 13.98 -25.76
CA ARG A 6 -30.45 13.77 -25.28
C ARG A 6 -30.33 12.32 -24.81
N PRO A 7 -29.35 11.52 -25.27
CA PRO A 7 -29.09 10.24 -24.64
C PRO A 7 -28.53 10.50 -23.23
N ASP A 8 -29.21 9.92 -22.25
CA ASP A 8 -28.82 9.84 -20.84
C ASP A 8 -27.41 9.22 -20.76
N VAL A 9 -26.42 10.02 -20.35
CA VAL A 9 -25.04 9.54 -20.15
C VAL A 9 -24.95 9.11 -18.69
N GLU A 10 -25.23 7.84 -18.42
CA GLU A 10 -24.79 7.20 -17.18
C GLU A 10 -23.25 7.28 -17.11
N PRO A 11 -22.64 7.81 -16.04
CA PRO A 11 -21.22 7.63 -15.85
C PRO A 11 -21.00 6.17 -15.45
N THR A 12 -20.78 5.30 -16.43
CA THR A 12 -20.07 4.03 -16.23
C THR A 12 -18.69 4.39 -15.68
N ASN A 13 -18.61 4.49 -14.36
CA ASN A 13 -17.36 4.54 -13.63
C ASN A 13 -16.78 3.12 -13.59
N GLU A 14 -16.45 2.61 -14.76
CA GLU A 14 -15.54 1.48 -14.93
C GLU A 14 -14.15 2.04 -14.67
N ALA A 15 -13.86 2.21 -13.38
CA ALA A 15 -12.51 2.40 -12.89
C ALA A 15 -11.73 1.16 -13.34
N ALA A 16 -11.07 1.29 -14.50
CA ALA A 16 -10.11 0.32 -14.98
C ALA A 16 -9.14 0.04 -13.84
N ALA A 17 -9.27 -1.15 -13.23
CA ALA A 17 -8.25 -1.67 -12.34
C ALA A 17 -6.92 -1.58 -13.12
N PRO A 18 -5.84 -1.04 -12.53
CA PRO A 18 -4.55 -1.07 -13.20
C PRO A 18 -4.26 -2.54 -13.51
N ALA A 19 -4.21 -2.89 -14.80
CA ALA A 19 -3.85 -4.23 -15.23
C ALA A 19 -2.45 -4.49 -14.66
N ASN A 20 -2.37 -5.32 -13.63
CA ASN A 20 -1.10 -5.78 -13.10
C ASN A 20 -0.35 -6.41 -14.26
N PRO A 21 0.96 -6.11 -14.45
CA PRO A 21 1.74 -6.79 -15.46
C PRO A 21 1.61 -8.30 -15.24
N PRO A 22 1.56 -9.10 -16.33
CA PRO A 22 1.54 -10.55 -16.17
C PRO A 22 2.70 -10.95 -15.26
N PRO A 23 2.49 -11.87 -14.30
CA PRO A 23 3.57 -12.36 -13.47
C PRO A 23 4.69 -12.88 -14.39
N PRO A 24 5.96 -12.66 -14.05
CA PRO A 24 7.06 -13.14 -14.88
C PRO A 24 6.93 -14.66 -15.07
N ASP A 25 7.19 -15.19 -16.27
CA ASP A 25 7.10 -16.64 -16.57
C ASP A 25 7.98 -17.54 -15.66
N ASN A 26 8.83 -16.94 -14.82
CA ASN A 26 9.74 -17.59 -13.89
C ASN A 26 9.39 -17.33 -12.41
N VAL A 27 8.12 -17.08 -12.06
CA VAL A 27 7.71 -17.27 -10.66
C VAL A 27 7.76 -18.78 -10.37
N PRO A 28 8.59 -19.24 -9.42
CA PRO A 28 8.40 -20.59 -8.88
C PRO A 28 6.95 -20.68 -8.43
N GLU A 29 6.26 -21.77 -8.77
CA GLU A 29 4.98 -22.10 -8.14
C GLU A 29 5.27 -22.34 -6.66
N GLU A 30 5.21 -21.27 -5.87
CA GLU A 30 5.40 -21.33 -4.43
C GLU A 30 4.17 -22.02 -3.85
N ASP A 31 4.39 -23.20 -3.26
CA ASP A 31 3.34 -23.94 -2.58
C ASP A 31 2.76 -23.06 -1.45
N PRO A 32 1.45 -22.77 -1.47
CA PRO A 32 0.81 -21.95 -0.45
C PRO A 32 1.06 -22.48 0.96
N ALA A 33 1.20 -23.80 1.14
CA ALA A 33 1.51 -24.40 2.45
C ALA A 33 2.92 -24.04 2.94
N LEU A 34 3.91 -23.97 2.04
CA LEU A 34 5.28 -23.55 2.37
C LEU A 34 5.37 -22.04 2.64
N MET A 35 4.54 -21.24 1.97
CA MET A 35 4.40 -19.82 2.28
C MET A 35 3.80 -19.59 3.67
N GLU A 36 2.77 -20.35 4.03
CA GLU A 36 2.09 -20.28 5.33
C GLU A 36 3.06 -20.66 6.46
N GLU A 37 3.80 -21.77 6.32
CA GLU A 37 4.84 -22.19 7.29
C GLU A 37 5.95 -21.13 7.46
N ARG A 38 6.38 -20.51 6.36
CA ARG A 38 7.34 -19.40 6.39
C ARG A 38 6.77 -18.18 7.11
N LEU A 39 5.49 -17.87 6.93
CA LEU A 39 4.83 -16.71 7.51
C LEU A 39 4.62 -16.88 9.03
N GLU A 40 4.20 -18.08 9.45
CA GLU A 40 4.10 -18.49 10.86
C GLU A 40 5.46 -18.39 11.56
N ARG A 41 6.53 -18.85 10.92
CA ARG A 41 7.90 -18.79 11.45
C ARG A 41 8.48 -17.38 11.51
N LEU A 42 8.05 -16.48 10.62
CA LEU A 42 8.45 -15.08 10.61
C LEU A 42 7.63 -14.21 11.58
N GLY A 43 6.62 -14.79 12.26
CA GLY A 43 5.71 -14.06 13.13
C GLY A 43 4.89 -13.00 12.39
N GLY A 44 4.68 -13.21 11.09
CA GLY A 44 4.03 -12.26 10.22
C GLY A 44 2.53 -12.36 10.33
N GLU A 45 1.90 -11.65 11.27
CA GLU A 45 0.48 -11.39 11.14
C GLU A 45 0.23 -10.71 9.79
N PRO A 46 -0.73 -11.20 8.98
CA PRO A 46 -0.99 -10.61 7.68
C PRO A 46 -1.28 -9.13 7.85
N ALA A 47 -0.77 -8.31 6.92
CA ALA A 47 -0.99 -6.88 6.96
C ALA A 47 -2.50 -6.61 7.09
N PRO A 48 -2.92 -5.73 8.01
CA PRO A 48 -4.33 -5.54 8.30
C PRO A 48 -5.05 -5.12 7.02
N ALA A 49 -6.08 -5.88 6.65
CA ALA A 49 -6.93 -5.56 5.53
C ALA A 49 -7.69 -4.28 5.87
N ILE A 50 -7.37 -3.19 5.16
CA ILE A 50 -8.06 -1.91 5.31
C ILE A 50 -9.29 -1.88 4.39
N THR A 51 -10.43 -1.54 4.96
CA THR A 51 -11.66 -1.36 4.18
C THR A 51 -11.63 -0.01 3.42
N PRO A 52 -12.38 0.13 2.32
CA PRO A 52 -12.46 1.41 1.59
C PRO A 52 -12.93 2.57 2.47
N GLU A 53 -13.84 2.29 3.40
CA GLU A 53 -14.37 3.27 4.35
C GLU A 53 -13.30 3.75 5.34
N GLU A 54 -12.46 2.83 5.83
CA GLU A 54 -11.32 3.16 6.68
C GLU A 54 -10.26 3.95 5.92
N PHE A 55 -9.98 3.58 4.68
CA PHE A 55 -9.05 4.33 3.82
C PHE A 55 -9.50 5.79 3.65
N ALA A 56 -10.80 6.02 3.43
CA ALA A 56 -11.36 7.37 3.34
C ALA A 56 -11.25 8.16 4.64
N ARG A 57 -11.26 7.48 5.81
CA ARG A 57 -10.98 8.13 7.10
C ARG A 57 -9.51 8.52 7.21
N LEU A 58 -8.59 7.65 6.80
CA LEU A 58 -7.15 7.96 6.80
C LEU A 58 -6.80 9.12 5.87
N GLN A 59 -7.45 9.19 4.70
CA GLN A 59 -7.25 10.29 3.77
C GLN A 59 -7.78 11.61 4.33
N ARG A 60 -8.98 11.62 4.93
CA ARG A 60 -9.53 12.79 5.62
C ARG A 60 -8.68 13.25 6.80
N ALA A 61 -8.08 12.31 7.53
CA ALA A 61 -7.17 12.59 8.62
C ALA A 61 -5.76 13.04 8.16
N GLY A 62 -5.50 13.09 6.84
CA GLY A 62 -4.19 13.44 6.29
C GLY A 62 -3.11 12.37 6.50
N GLN A 63 -3.48 11.17 6.97
CA GLN A 63 -2.57 10.07 7.22
C GLN A 63 -2.17 9.34 5.94
N VAL A 64 -3.00 9.40 4.89
CA VAL A 64 -2.70 8.84 3.57
C VAL A 64 -2.99 9.87 2.49
N HIS A 65 -2.05 10.04 1.56
CA HIS A 65 -2.19 10.91 0.40
C HIS A 65 -1.83 10.16 -0.89
N ILE A 66 -2.59 10.40 -1.96
CA ILE A 66 -2.31 9.87 -3.29
C ILE A 66 -2.04 11.04 -4.23
N ASP A 67 -0.84 11.09 -4.80
CA ASP A 67 -0.49 12.09 -5.81
C ASP A 67 -1.27 11.83 -7.11
N ALA A 68 -1.37 12.83 -8.01
CA ALA A 68 -2.04 12.69 -9.32
C ALA A 68 -1.47 11.58 -10.24
N ARG A 69 -0.30 11.03 -9.91
CA ARG A 69 0.32 9.87 -10.58
C ARG A 69 -0.06 8.52 -9.95
N GLY A 70 -1.03 8.49 -9.03
CA GLY A 70 -1.43 7.29 -8.29
C GLY A 70 -0.44 6.84 -7.22
N ARG A 71 0.56 7.66 -6.87
CA ARG A 71 1.57 7.28 -5.87
C ARG A 71 1.06 7.56 -4.47
N GLY A 72 0.91 6.50 -3.67
CA GLY A 72 0.52 6.59 -2.27
C GLY A 72 1.69 6.97 -1.36
N ARG A 73 1.45 7.90 -0.44
CA ARG A 73 2.34 8.19 0.69
C ARG A 73 1.53 8.12 1.99
N ALA A 74 2.00 7.33 2.94
CA ALA A 74 1.48 7.33 4.30
C ALA A 74 2.33 8.29 5.16
N ALA A 75 1.68 9.11 5.99
CA ALA A 75 2.37 9.88 7.00
C ALA A 75 3.02 8.91 7.99
N ARG A 76 4.34 9.02 8.17
CA ARG A 76 5.06 8.22 9.17
C ARG A 76 4.46 8.56 10.54
N ARG A 77 4.05 7.56 11.32
CA ARG A 77 3.75 7.78 12.74
C ARG A 77 5.06 8.22 13.40
N SER A 78 5.14 9.49 13.76
CA SER A 78 6.33 10.11 14.34
C SER A 78 6.73 9.54 15.71
N ASP A 79 5.87 8.75 16.35
CA ASP A 79 6.09 8.26 17.72
C ASP A 79 7.05 7.07 17.85
N ALA A 80 7.34 6.33 16.77
CA ALA A 80 8.17 5.11 16.88
C ALA A 80 9.68 5.32 16.67
N GLU A 81 10.13 6.50 16.22
CA GLU A 81 11.54 6.72 15.83
C GLU A 81 12.15 8.04 16.32
N ALA A 82 11.46 8.81 17.16
CA ALA A 82 11.96 10.10 17.66
C ALA A 82 13.05 9.98 18.77
N GLY A 83 13.60 8.80 19.04
CA GLY A 83 14.51 8.56 20.17
C GLY A 83 15.88 7.95 19.85
N VAL A 84 16.10 7.37 18.67
CA VAL A 84 17.37 6.67 18.38
C VAL A 84 18.26 7.55 17.52
N SER A 85 18.98 8.47 18.16
CA SER A 85 20.18 9.02 17.53
C SER A 85 21.25 7.94 17.54
N LEU A 86 21.55 7.35 16.37
CA LEU A 86 22.70 6.46 16.17
C LEU A 86 23.99 7.29 16.34
N ARG A 87 24.36 7.60 17.59
CA ARG A 87 25.62 8.27 17.88
C ARG A 87 26.74 7.24 17.72
N LYS A 88 27.47 7.34 16.62
CA LYS A 88 28.66 6.53 16.34
C LYS A 88 29.67 6.69 17.48
N ARG A 89 29.80 5.70 18.37
CA ARG A 89 30.92 5.62 19.32
C ARG A 89 32.16 5.18 18.54
N ARG A 90 33.14 6.08 18.38
CA ARG A 90 34.48 5.71 17.92
C ARG A 90 35.13 4.89 19.04
N ALA A 91 35.24 3.58 18.85
CA ALA A 91 36.09 2.76 19.71
C ALA A 91 37.55 3.09 19.41
N TRP A 92 38.32 3.42 20.45
CA TRP A 92 39.78 3.30 20.39
C TRP A 92 40.11 1.87 20.78
N TYR A 93 40.31 0.98 19.80
CA TYR A 93 41.05 -0.24 20.07
C TYR A 93 42.52 0.14 20.04
N GLY A 94 43.07 0.36 21.22
CA GLY A 94 44.45 0.75 21.45
C GLY A 94 44.82 0.46 22.89
N CYS A 95 44.91 -0.83 23.23
CA CYS A 95 45.84 -1.36 24.22
C CYS A 95 46.11 -2.83 23.92
#